data_AF-A0A8K1D4Y2-F1
#
_entry.id   AF-A0A8K1D4Y2-F1
#
_cell.length_a   1.000
_cell.length_b   1.000
_cell.length_c   1.000
_cell.angle_alpha   90.00
_cell.angle_beta   90.00
_cell.angle_gamma   90.00
#
_symmetry.space_group_name_H-M   'P 1'
#
loop_
_entity.id
_entity.type
_entity.pdbx_description
1 polymer ?
#
loop_
_entity_poly.entity_id
_entity_poly.type
_entity_poly.pdbx_seq_one_letter_code
_entity_poly.pdbx_strand_id
1 'polypeptide(L)' 'STTAFVAQCFVDHCGKETLETMWLLWEDVLLHKDTWKATRVGYNKFKRLE' A
#
# COMPACT_ATOMS: atom_id res chain seq x y z
N SER A 1 8.50 -11.44 -2.95
CA SER A 1 7.86 -10.17 -3.33
C SER A 1 7.99 -9.16 -2.19
N THR A 2 7.88 -7.87 -2.50
CA THR A 2 8.05 -6.78 -1.52
C THR A 2 7.03 -5.69 -1.80
N THR A 3 6.35 -5.19 -0.76
CA THR A 3 5.37 -4.10 -0.89
C THR A 3 5.82 -2.88 -0.11
N ALA A 4 5.83 -1.72 -0.77
CA ALA A 4 6.03 -0.44 -0.12
C ALA A 4 4.69 0.30 0.00
N PHE A 5 4.43 0.89 1.16
CA PHE A 5 3.25 1.72 1.43
C PHE A 5 3.67 3.17 1.61
N VAL A 6 2.88 4.09 1.04
CA VAL A 6 2.93 5.53 1.33
C VAL A 6 1.56 5.92 1.85
N ALA A 7 1.52 6.72 2.90
CA ALA A 7 0.30 6.94 3.65
C ALA A 7 0.22 8.33 4.28
N GLN A 8 -1.02 8.77 4.54
CA GLN A 8 -1.35 9.89 5.40
C GLN A 8 -2.37 9.43 6.46
N CYS A 9 -2.15 9.84 7.71
CA CYS A 9 -3.10 9.60 8.80
C CYS A 9 -4.04 10.80 8.96
N PHE A 10 -5.34 10.52 9.06
CA PHE A 10 -6.38 11.51 9.30
C PHE A 10 -7.12 11.18 10.59
N VAL A 11 -7.57 12.22 11.30
CA VAL A 11 -8.40 12.10 12.50
C VAL A 11 -9.72 12.78 12.22
N ASP A 12 -10.83 12.08 12.46
CA ASP A 12 -12.17 12.65 12.31
C ASP A 12 -12.59 13.51 13.52
N HIS A 13 -13.78 14.10 13.43
CA HIS A 13 -14.37 14.94 14.49
C HIS A 13 -14.65 14.19 15.80
N CYS A 14 -14.71 12.85 15.77
CA CYS A 14 -14.87 11.98 16.93
C CYS A 14 -13.52 11.51 17.51
N GLY A 15 -12.40 11.95 16.93
CA GLY A 15 -11.06 11.51 17.34
C GLY A 15 -10.64 10.17 16.75
N LYS A 16 -11.38 9.60 15.78
CA LYS A 16 -11.05 8.31 15.19
C LYS A 16 -10.01 8.46 14.08
N GLU A 17 -8.93 7.72 14.22
CA GLU A 17 -7.82 7.68 13.26
C GLU A 17 -8.13 6.77 12.06
N THR A 18 -7.78 7.23 10.85
CA THR A 18 -7.76 6.43 9.62
C THR A 18 -6.47 6.67 8.87
N LEU A 19 -5.77 5.59 8.51
CA LEU A 19 -4.60 5.65 7.63
C LEU A 19 -5.05 5.40 6.18
N GLU A 20 -4.99 6.42 5.34
CA GLU A 20 -5.24 6.29 3.91
C GLU A 20 -3.91 6.03 3.20
N THR A 21 -3.83 4.94 2.43
CA THR A 21 -2.57 4.48 1.85
C THR A 21 -2.68 4.20 0.36
N MET A 22 -1.58 4.39 -0.35
CA MET A 22 -1.30 3.73 -1.63
C MET A 22 -0.13 2.77 -1.44
N TRP A 23 -0.06 1.74 -2.28
CA TRP A 23 1.05 0.81 -2.25
C TRP A 23 1.49 0.37 -3.63
N LEU A 24 2.77 0.01 -3.72
CA LEU A 24 3.38 -0.69 -4.84
C LEU A 24 3.88 -2.05 -4.37
N LEU A 25 3.40 -3.12 -4.99
CA LEU A 25 3.87 -4.49 -4.80
C LEU A 25 4.81 -4.83 -5.94
N TRP A 26 6.05 -5.17 -5.60
CA TRP A 26 7.04 -5.71 -6.51
C TRP A 26 7.06 -7.24 -6.42
N GLU A 27 6.68 -7.91 -7.50
CA GLU A 27 6.74 -9.36 -7.64
C GLU A 27 8.12 -9.83 -8.11
N ASP A 28 8.54 -11.00 -7.63
CA ASP A 28 9.76 -11.62 -8.13
C ASP A 28 9.50 -12.20 -9.53
N VAL A 29 10.26 -11.72 -10.51
CA VAL A 29 10.21 -12.22 -11.90
C VAL A 29 11.51 -12.92 -12.25
N LEU A 30 11.40 -14.05 -12.96
CA LEU A 30 12.56 -14.89 -13.30
C LEU A 30 13.46 -14.26 -14.37
N LEU A 31 12.88 -13.49 -15.30
CA LEU A 31 13.61 -12.90 -16.42
C LEU A 31 13.55 -11.39 -16.35
N HIS A 32 14.68 -10.74 -16.62
CA HIS A 32 14.75 -9.28 -16.65
C HIS A 32 13.75 -8.66 -17.63
N LYS A 33 13.51 -9.31 -18.78
CA LYS A 33 12.50 -8.86 -19.76
C LYS A 33 11.06 -8.86 -19.24
N ASP A 34 10.76 -9.54 -18.13
CA ASP A 34 9.44 -9.59 -17.51
C ASP A 34 9.27 -8.52 -16.42
N THR A 35 10.31 -7.72 -16.13
CA THR A 35 10.28 -6.68 -15.08
C THR A 35 9.19 -5.63 -15.32
N TRP A 36 8.82 -5.37 -16.58
CA TRP A 36 7.78 -4.39 -16.93
C TRP A 36 6.41 -4.70 -16.31
N LYS A 37 6.12 -5.97 -16.02
CA LYS A 37 4.86 -6.42 -15.38
C LYS A 37 5.00 -6.76 -13.90
N ALA A 38 6.18 -6.56 -13.32
CA ALA A 38 6.48 -6.96 -11.93
C ALA A 38 5.80 -6.07 -10.88
N THR A 39 5.40 -4.85 -11.26
CA THR A 39 4.81 -3.88 -10.31
C THR A 39 3.29 -3.90 -10.37
N ARG A 40 2.65 -4.17 -9.24
CA ARG A 40 1.21 -3.94 -9.02
C ARG A 40 1.00 -2.72 -8.13
N VAL A 41 -0.14 -2.06 -8.28
CA VAL A 41 -0.51 -0.87 -7.49
C VAL A 41 -1.89 -1.06 -6.87
N GLY A 42 -2.08 -0.50 -5.69
CA GLY A 42 -3.39 -0.46 -5.04
C GLY A 42 -3.44 0.51 -3.88
N TYR A 43 -4.53 0.42 -3.12
CA TYR A 43 -4.78 1.25 -1.95
C TYR A 43 -5.38 0.42 -0.82
N ASN A 44 -5.19 0.87 0.41
CA ASN A 44 -5.87 0.33 1.58
C ASN A 44 -6.28 1.48 2.52
N LYS A 45 -7.34 1.24 3.29
CA LYS A 45 -7.69 2.09 4.44
C LYS A 45 -7.57 1.26 5.70
N PHE A 46 -6.72 1.69 6.63
CA PHE A 46 -6.54 1.03 7.92
C PHE A 46 -7.19 1.84 9.02
N LYS A 47 -7.75 1.13 10.00
CA LYS A 47 -8.28 1.69 11.24
C LYS A 47 -7.57 1.01 12.41
N ARG A 48 -7.51 1.69 13.55
CA ARG A 48 -7.02 1.11 14.80
C ARG A 48 -7.86 -0.12 15.17
N LEU A 49 -7.21 -1.21 15.56
CA LEU A 49 -7.88 -2.38 16.14
C LEU A 49 -8.30 -2.04 17.56
N GLU A 50 -9.55 -2.35 17.91
CA GLU A 50 -10.12 -2.18 19.26
C GLU A 50 -9.82 -3.39 20.15
#